data_AF-A0A435YCF8-F1
#
_entry.id   AF-A0A435YCF8-F1
#
_cell.length_a   1.000
_cell.length_b   1.000
_cell.length_c   1.000
_cell.angle_alpha   90.00
_cell.angle_beta   90.00
_cell.angle_gamma   90.00
#
_symmetry.space_group_name_H-M   'P 1'
#
loop_
_entity.id
_entity.type
_entity.pdbx_description
1 polymer ?
#
loop_
_entity_poly.entity_id
_entity_poly.type
_entity_poly.pdbx_seq_one_letter_code
_entity_poly.pdbx_strand_id
1 'polypeptide(L)' 'MNDKALTAVTRTAIEAAFVDRKTKTALLARLNSAAR' A
#
# COMPACT_ATOMS: atom_id res chain seq x y z
N MET A 1 -10.13 13.71 -5.92
CA MET A 1 -9.14 12.60 -5.85
C MET A 1 -9.84 11.35 -6.35
N ASN A 2 -9.27 10.59 -7.29
CA ASN A 2 -9.88 9.33 -7.75
C ASN A 2 -9.22 8.13 -7.07
N ASP A 3 -9.88 6.97 -7.08
CA ASP A 3 -9.43 5.77 -6.35
C ASP A 3 -8.04 5.28 -6.79
N LYS A 4 -7.71 5.48 -8.08
CA LYS A 4 -6.38 5.18 -8.62
C LYS A 4 -5.30 6.06 -7.97
N ALA A 5 -5.55 7.36 -7.85
CA ALA A 5 -4.63 8.29 -7.20
C ALA A 5 -4.51 7.99 -5.71
N LEU A 6 -5.62 7.65 -5.04
CA LEU A 6 -5.61 7.25 -3.63
C LEU A 6 -4.79 5.97 -3.39
N THR A 7 -4.95 4.98 -4.26
CA THR A 7 -4.18 3.72 -4.21
C THR A 7 -2.68 3.97 -4.40
N ALA A 8 -2.31 4.87 -5.32
CA ALA A 8 -0.92 5.23 -5.55
C ALA A 8 -0.28 5.89 -4.30
N VAL A 9 -0.96 6.87 -3.71
CA VAL A 9 -0.49 7.53 -2.48
C VAL A 9 -0.37 6.53 -1.33
N THR A 10 -1.33 5.62 -1.20
CA THR A 10 -1.34 4.59 -0.14
C THR A 10 -0.16 3.62 -0.31
N ARG A 11 0.17 3.22 -1.54
CA ARG A 11 1.36 2.41 -1.82
C ARG A 11 2.63 3.13 -1.40
N THR A 12 2.78 4.40 -1.78
CA THR A 12 3.96 5.22 -1.41
C THR A 12 4.11 5.34 0.11
N ALA A 13 3.01 5.52 0.84
CA ALA A 13 3.02 5.56 2.30
C ALA A 13 3.50 4.24 2.92
N ILE A 14 3.03 3.09 2.41
CA ILE A 14 3.49 1.77 2.84
C ILE A 14 4.98 1.56 2.49
N GLU A 15 5.43 2.09 1.36
CA GLU A 15 6.82 1.99 0.93
C GLU A 15 7.78 2.80 1.80
N ALA A 16 7.37 3.98 2.25
CA ALA A 16 8.15 4.85 3.12
C ALA A 16 8.04 4.50 4.61
N ALA A 17 7.08 3.67 5.02
CA ALA A 17 6.89 3.29 6.41
C ALA A 17 8.09 2.50 6.97
N PHE A 18 8.51 2.87 8.18
CA PHE A 18 9.59 2.18 8.89
C PHE A 18 9.08 0.93 9.61
N VAL A 19 8.79 -0.10 8.83
CA VAL A 19 8.31 -1.41 9.31
C VAL A 19 9.22 -2.52 8.81
N ASP A 20 9.17 -3.69 9.45
CA ASP A 20 9.88 -4.87 8.98
C ASP A 20 9.34 -5.34 7.61
N ARG A 21 10.17 -6.12 6.89
CA ARG A 21 9.86 -6.58 5.54
C ARG A 21 8.59 -7.44 5.46
N LYS A 22 8.30 -8.25 6.49
CA LYS A 22 7.11 -9.12 6.52
C LYS A 22 5.86 -8.27 6.62
N THR A 23 5.85 -7.28 7.52
CA THR A 23 4.75 -6.33 7.67
C THR A 23 4.53 -5.51 6.39
N LYS A 24 5.60 -4.97 5.79
CA LYS A 24 5.52 -4.24 4.52
C LYS A 24 4.86 -5.06 3.41
N THR A 25 5.28 -6.32 3.28
CA THR A 25 4.74 -7.25 2.27
C THR A 25 3.26 -7.54 2.50
N ALA A 26 2.84 -7.77 3.74
CA ALA A 26 1.45 -8.01 4.09
C ALA A 26 0.55 -6.79 3.79
N LEU A 27 1.03 -5.58 4.06
CA LEU A 27 0.30 -4.33 3.76
C LEU A 27 0.13 -4.12 2.25
N LEU A 28 1.19 -4.33 1.46
CA LEU A 28 1.13 -4.23 0.00
C LEU A 28 0.18 -5.28 -0.60
N ALA A 29 0.18 -6.51 -0.07
CA ALA A 29 -0.75 -7.55 -0.50
C ALA A 29 -2.21 -7.14 -0.24
N ARG A 30 -2.51 -6.61 0.95
CA ARG A 30 -3.86 -6.10 1.29
C ARG A 30 -4.29 -4.96 0.38
N LEU A 31 -3.39 -4.02 0.08
CA LEU A 31 -3.69 -2.91 -0.83
C LEU A 31 -4.02 -3.40 -2.24
N ASN A 32 -3.28 -4.39 -2.76
CA ASN A 32 -3.55 -4.97 -4.08
C ASN A 32 -4.89 -5.74 -4.11
N SER A 33 -5.24 -6.44 -3.03
CA SER A 33 -6.53 -7.15 -2.93
C SER A 33 -7.72 -6.20 -2.82
N ALA A 34 -7.55 -5.02 -2.23
CA ALA A 34 -8.58 -4.00 -2.12
C ALA A 34 -8.77 -3.15 -3.39
N ALA A 35 -7.79 -3.14 -4.29
CA ALA A 35 -7.82 -2.41 -5.55
C ALA A 35 -8.44 -3.21 -6.73
N ARG A 36 -8.83 -4.46 -6.48
CA ARG A 36 -9.57 -5.31 -7.43
C ARG A 36 -11.06 -5.22 -7.14
#